data_AF-A0A3D2R9N4-F1
#
_entry.id   AF-A0A3D2R9N4-F1
#
_cell.length_a   1.000
_cell.length_b   1.000
_cell.length_c   1.000
_cell.angle_alpha   90.00
_cell.angle_beta   90.00
_cell.angle_gamma   90.00
#
_symmetry.space_group_name_H-M   'P 1'
#
loop_
_entity.id
_entity.type
_entity.pdbx_description
1 polymer ?
#
loop_
_entity_poly.entity_id
_entity_poly.type
_entity_poly.pdbx_seq_one_letter_code
_entity_poly.pdbx_strand_id
1 'polypeptide(L)'
;ATIGVLSPFLYYNMFHRRKLFMGDSGSMVLGLLTAFYALSFVHEVQSTPSELSHPYSWLLALTALPLLDLLRVIVIRWSQGRPIFSPDKNHIHHAYLNMGLSHNQTTFIVMELTLSLWLFVYWFEFLTQGWHILVVALLMLGIYLGPILFYKLKQKYFFA
;
A
#
# COMPACT_ATOMS: atom_id res chain seq x y z
N ALA A 1 -8.73 -15.55 11.77
CA ALA A 1 -8.29 -16.58 10.80
C ALA A 1 -7.14 -16.08 9.91
N THR A 2 -7.31 -14.98 9.16
CA THR A 2 -6.29 -14.44 8.24
C THR A 2 -4.96 -14.12 8.89
N ILE A 3 -4.96 -13.39 10.02
CA ILE A 3 -3.72 -13.07 10.77
C ILE A 3 -2.96 -14.35 11.14
N GLY A 4 -3.65 -15.37 11.67
CA GLY A 4 -3.02 -16.64 12.07
C GLY A 4 -2.34 -17.40 10.94
N VAL A 5 -2.83 -17.28 9.70
CA VAL A 5 -2.20 -17.89 8.51
C VAL A 5 -1.06 -17.01 7.98
N LEU A 6 -1.22 -15.68 8.03
CA LEU A 6 -0.24 -14.75 7.50
C LEU A 6 0.99 -14.57 8.39
N SER A 7 0.86 -14.70 9.72
CA SER A 7 1.98 -14.62 10.65
C SER A 7 3.10 -15.64 10.34
N PRO A 8 2.84 -16.96 10.22
CA PRO A 8 3.89 -17.91 9.85
C PRO A 8 4.38 -17.69 8.41
N PHE A 9 3.49 -17.38 7.47
CA PHE A 9 3.90 -17.05 6.08
C PHE A 9 4.93 -15.91 6.06
N LEU A 10 4.64 -14.82 6.78
CA LEU A 10 5.49 -13.64 6.86
C LEU A 10 6.86 -13.97 7.47
N TYR A 11 6.90 -14.77 8.54
CA TYR A 11 8.15 -15.25 9.14
C TYR A 11 9.02 -16.02 8.13
N TYR A 12 8.43 -16.99 7.41
CA TYR A 12 9.16 -17.79 6.42
C TYR A 12 9.56 -16.98 5.18
N ASN A 13 8.79 -15.96 4.82
CA ASN A 13 9.09 -15.09 3.69
C ASN A 13 10.30 -14.17 3.97
N MET A 14 10.38 -13.59 5.18
CA MET A 14 11.40 -12.61 5.53
C MET A 14 12.71 -13.21 6.08
N PHE A 15 12.61 -14.20 6.98
CA PHE A 15 13.77 -14.61 7.80
C PHE A 15 14.34 -15.97 7.43
N HIS A 16 13.60 -16.81 6.70
CA HIS A 16 14.04 -18.16 6.42
C HIS A 16 14.94 -18.26 5.17
N ARG A 17 15.95 -19.14 5.19
CA ARG A 17 16.84 -19.36 4.03
C ARG A 17 16.09 -19.94 2.83
N ARG A 18 15.11 -20.82 3.09
CA ARG A 18 14.16 -21.32 2.08
C ARG A 18 12.91 -20.47 2.14
N LYS A 19 12.86 -19.43 1.31
CA LYS A 19 11.76 -18.46 1.32
C LYS A 19 10.47 -19.11 0.81
N LEU A 20 9.40 -18.91 1.57
CA LEU A 20 8.05 -19.24 1.13
C LEU A 20 7.51 -18.09 0.27
N PHE A 21 7.13 -18.39 -0.96
CA PHE A 21 6.48 -17.44 -1.87
C PHE A 21 4.99 -17.69 -1.89
N MET A 22 4.22 -16.61 -1.93
CA MET A 22 2.76 -16.67 -1.88
C MET A 22 2.13 -17.30 -3.13
N GLY A 23 2.77 -17.08 -4.29
CA GLY A 23 2.23 -17.41 -5.59
C GLY A 23 0.99 -16.58 -5.96
N ASP A 24 0.48 -16.81 -7.16
CA ASP A 24 -0.68 -16.08 -7.69
C ASP A 24 -1.98 -16.49 -6.99
N SER A 25 -2.14 -17.76 -6.66
CA SER A 25 -3.34 -18.24 -5.96
C SER A 25 -3.51 -17.58 -4.59
N GLY A 26 -2.43 -17.46 -3.82
CA GLY A 26 -2.49 -16.82 -2.50
C GLY A 26 -2.79 -15.32 -2.60
N SER A 27 -2.10 -14.61 -3.51
CA SER A 27 -2.26 -13.17 -3.67
C SER A 27 -3.65 -12.81 -4.20
N MET A 28 -4.21 -13.58 -5.14
CA MET A 28 -5.58 -13.39 -5.63
C MET A 28 -6.62 -13.63 -4.55
N VAL A 29 -6.47 -14.67 -3.72
CA VAL A 29 -7.39 -14.93 -2.60
C VAL A 29 -7.35 -13.80 -1.58
N LEU A 30 -6.17 -13.30 -1.20
CA LEU A 30 -6.09 -12.14 -0.30
C LEU A 30 -6.66 -10.87 -0.92
N GLY A 31 -6.45 -10.64 -2.22
CA GLY A 31 -7.04 -9.52 -2.95
C GLY A 31 -8.57 -9.58 -2.92
N LEU A 32 -9.14 -10.75 -3.20
CA LEU A 32 -10.59 -10.98 -3.14
C LEU A 32 -11.14 -10.76 -1.73
N LEU A 33 -10.49 -11.32 -0.70
CA LEU A 33 -10.91 -11.13 0.69
C LEU A 33 -10.85 -9.66 1.09
N THR A 34 -9.79 -8.94 0.72
CA THR A 34 -9.63 -7.52 1.02
C THR A 34 -10.73 -6.69 0.35
N ALA A 35 -11.04 -6.97 -0.92
CA ALA A 35 -12.13 -6.31 -1.63
C ALA A 35 -13.50 -6.61 -1.01
N PHE A 36 -13.75 -7.87 -0.64
CA PHE A 36 -14.98 -8.28 0.04
C PHE A 36 -15.15 -7.54 1.37
N TYR A 37 -14.13 -7.54 2.24
CA TYR A 37 -14.18 -6.83 3.52
C TYR A 37 -14.33 -5.32 3.36
N ALA A 38 -13.66 -4.71 2.38
CA ALA A 38 -13.81 -3.29 2.07
C ALA A 38 -15.27 -2.94 1.69
N LEU A 39 -15.91 -3.77 0.86
CA LEU A 39 -17.31 -3.57 0.46
C LEU A 39 -18.28 -3.80 1.62
N SER A 40 -18.08 -4.88 2.39
CA SER A 40 -18.89 -5.16 3.58
C SER A 40 -18.81 -4.02 4.60
N PHE A 41 -17.61 -3.47 4.81
CA PHE A 41 -17.40 -2.33 5.71
C PHE A 41 -18.16 -1.07 5.23
N VAL A 42 -18.10 -0.74 3.93
CA VAL A 42 -18.89 0.38 3.38
C VAL A 42 -20.38 0.16 3.58
N HIS A 43 -20.87 -1.06 3.34
CA HIS A 43 -22.27 -1.39 3.52
C HIS A 43 -22.73 -1.23 4.97
N GLU A 44 -21.93 -1.68 5.93
CA GLU A 44 -22.22 -1.57 7.36
C GLU A 44 -22.26 -0.10 7.82
N VAL A 45 -21.27 0.69 7.42
CA VAL A 45 -21.16 2.14 7.70
C VAL A 45 -22.35 2.93 7.15
N GLN A 46 -22.94 2.50 6.03
CA GLN A 46 -24.10 3.15 5.44
C GLN A 46 -25.42 2.69 6.06
N SER A 47 -25.49 1.44 6.51
CA SER A 47 -26.72 0.81 6.99
C SER A 47 -26.97 1.05 8.48
N THR A 48 -25.92 1.29 9.25
CA THR A 48 -25.99 1.50 10.70
C THR A 48 -25.18 2.73 11.10
N PRO A 49 -25.59 3.48 12.13
CA PRO A 49 -24.77 4.54 12.70
C PRO A 49 -23.43 3.94 13.15
N SER A 50 -22.36 4.29 12.45
CA SER A 50 -21.00 3.84 12.77
C SER A 50 -20.53 4.49 14.07
N GLU A 51 -20.15 3.68 15.05
CA GLU A 51 -19.41 4.16 16.25
C GLU A 51 -17.97 4.56 15.90
N LEU A 52 -17.46 4.09 14.76
CA LEU A 52 -16.13 4.42 14.27
C LEU A 52 -16.10 5.85 13.72
N SER A 53 -15.25 6.70 14.31
CA SER A 53 -14.87 8.00 13.75
C SER A 53 -14.24 7.81 12.37
N HIS A 54 -14.67 8.62 11.41
CA HIS A 54 -14.12 8.70 10.06
C HIS A 54 -13.99 7.38 9.27
N PRO A 55 -15.08 6.63 9.07
CA PRO A 55 -15.01 5.30 8.46
C PRO A 55 -14.41 5.30 7.05
N TYR A 56 -14.69 6.33 6.23
CA TYR A 56 -14.10 6.41 4.89
C TYR A 56 -12.59 6.67 4.90
N SER A 57 -12.05 7.29 5.94
CA SER A 57 -10.60 7.47 6.08
C SER A 57 -9.91 6.16 6.47
N TRP A 58 -10.54 5.36 7.32
CA TRP A 58 -10.08 4.00 7.61
C TRP A 58 -10.06 3.12 6.36
N LEU A 59 -11.10 3.20 5.53
CA LEU A 59 -11.16 2.49 4.26
C LEU A 59 -10.02 2.91 3.30
N LEU A 60 -9.77 4.21 3.18
CA LEU A 60 -8.67 4.73 2.38
C LEU A 60 -7.31 4.27 2.92
N ALA A 61 -7.10 4.33 4.24
CA ALA A 61 -5.85 3.89 4.86
C ALA A 61 -5.61 2.37 4.71
N LEU A 62 -6.67 1.55 4.77
CA LEU A 62 -6.62 0.11 4.53
C LEU A 62 -6.22 -0.22 3.09
N THR A 63 -6.77 0.52 2.11
CA THR A 63 -6.60 0.24 0.68
C THR A 63 -5.48 1.04 0.03
N ALA A 64 -4.83 1.93 0.79
CA ALA A 64 -3.83 2.89 0.29
C ALA A 64 -2.73 2.25 -0.55
N LEU A 65 -1.99 1.29 0.00
CA LEU A 65 -0.82 0.75 -0.71
C LEU A 65 -1.18 -0.06 -1.96
N PRO A 66 -2.17 -0.99 -1.93
CA PRO A 66 -2.62 -1.65 -3.15
C PRO A 66 -3.11 -0.68 -4.23
N LEU A 67 -3.85 0.37 -3.85
CA LEU A 67 -4.33 1.39 -4.78
C LEU A 67 -3.18 2.21 -5.36
N LEU A 68 -2.24 2.67 -4.53
CA LEU A 68 -1.08 3.43 -4.98
C LEU A 68 -0.19 2.61 -5.92
N ASP A 69 0.00 1.33 -5.62
CA ASP A 69 0.81 0.43 -6.46
C ASP A 69 0.14 0.18 -7.83
N LEU A 70 -1.18 -0.02 -7.84
CA LEU A 70 -1.97 -0.10 -9.07
C LEU A 70 -1.87 1.19 -9.88
N LEU A 71 -2.13 2.34 -9.26
CA LEU A 71 -2.08 3.65 -9.91
C LEU A 71 -0.71 3.92 -10.51
N ARG A 72 0.37 3.59 -9.79
CA ARG A 72 1.75 3.74 -10.25
C ARG A 72 2.00 2.99 -11.55
N VAL A 73 1.61 1.73 -11.55
CA VAL A 73 1.82 0.86 -12.69
C VAL A 73 0.99 1.34 -13.90
N ILE A 74 -0.25 1.78 -13.68
CA ILE A 74 -1.10 2.39 -14.74
C ILE A 74 -0.46 3.67 -15.30
N VAL A 75 -0.05 4.61 -14.44
CA VAL A 75 0.53 5.91 -14.84
C VAL A 75 1.84 5.72 -15.61
N ILE A 76 2.72 4.82 -15.15
CA ILE A 76 3.98 4.55 -15.84
C ILE A 76 3.72 3.94 -17.22
N ARG A 77 2.81 2.98 -17.34
CA ARG A 77 2.48 2.37 -18.65
C ARG A 77 1.86 3.36 -19.61
N TRP A 78 0.92 4.17 -19.11
CA TRP A 78 0.29 5.19 -19.93
C TRP A 78 1.30 6.22 -20.46
N SER A 79 2.23 6.68 -19.61
CA SER A 79 3.28 7.61 -20.05
C SER A 79 4.30 7.00 -21.03
N GLN A 80 4.41 5.66 -21.08
CA GLN A 80 5.24 4.92 -22.03
C GLN A 80 4.47 4.46 -23.29
N GLY A 81 3.17 4.77 -23.40
CA GLY A 81 2.33 4.32 -24.52
C GLY A 81 2.12 2.79 -24.56
N ARG A 82 2.29 2.09 -23.44
CA ARG A 82 2.14 0.63 -23.36
C ARG A 82 0.73 0.23 -22.90
N PRO A 83 0.20 -0.93 -23.36
CA PRO A 83 -1.09 -1.45 -22.88
C PRO A 83 -1.10 -1.67 -21.36
N ILE A 84 -2.21 -1.31 -20.70
CA ILE A 84 -2.34 -1.35 -19.23
C ILE A 84 -2.14 -2.75 -18.66
N PHE A 85 -2.52 -3.81 -19.38
CA PHE A 85 -2.41 -5.21 -18.93
C PHE A 85 -1.10 -5.91 -19.30
N SER A 86 -0.12 -5.18 -19.83
CA SER A 86 1.19 -5.75 -20.13
C SER A 86 1.98 -6.09 -18.85
N PRO A 87 2.73 -7.21 -18.79
CA PRO A 87 3.56 -7.56 -17.63
C PRO A 87 4.61 -6.47 -17.35
N ASP A 88 4.86 -6.16 -16.08
CA ASP A 88 5.86 -5.15 -15.69
C ASP A 88 6.44 -5.41 -14.29
N LYS A 89 7.57 -4.76 -13.99
CA LYS A 89 8.27 -4.77 -12.70
C LYS A 89 8.30 -3.38 -12.05
N ASN A 90 7.36 -2.50 -12.38
CA ASN A 90 7.32 -1.11 -11.89
C ASN A 90 6.54 -0.91 -10.58
N HIS A 91 6.24 -2.00 -9.86
CA HIS A 91 5.64 -1.96 -8.54
C HIS A 91 6.54 -1.24 -7.50
N ILE A 92 5.93 -0.69 -6.46
CA ILE A 92 6.59 0.03 -5.36
C ILE A 92 7.73 -0.80 -4.75
N HIS A 93 7.50 -2.10 -4.54
CA HIS A 93 8.52 -3.01 -4.03
C HIS A 93 9.79 -3.02 -4.91
N HIS A 94 9.62 -3.17 -6.22
CA HIS A 94 10.74 -3.17 -7.15
C HIS A 94 11.47 -1.83 -7.22
N ALA A 95 10.78 -0.71 -7.02
CA ALA A 95 11.44 0.58 -6.97
C ALA A 95 12.34 0.75 -5.75
N TYR A 96 11.90 0.30 -4.58
CA TYR A 96 12.74 0.28 -3.39
C TYR A 96 13.93 -0.68 -3.54
N LEU A 97 13.72 -1.87 -4.13
CA LEU A 97 14.83 -2.77 -4.47
C LEU A 97 15.85 -2.11 -5.42
N ASN A 98 15.38 -1.42 -6.46
CA ASN A 98 16.23 -0.70 -7.41
C ASN A 98 16.99 0.48 -6.76
N MET A 99 16.54 0.96 -5.59
CA MET A 99 17.28 1.97 -4.81
C MET A 99 18.45 1.38 -4.01
N GLY A 100 18.55 0.06 -3.93
CA GLY A 100 19.56 -0.67 -3.16
C GLY A 100 19.05 -1.20 -1.82
N LEU A 101 17.75 -1.10 -1.54
CA LEU A 101 17.17 -1.69 -0.33
C LEU A 101 17.06 -3.20 -0.48
N SER A 102 17.29 -3.91 0.62
CA SER A 102 17.02 -5.34 0.69
C SER A 102 15.51 -5.61 0.69
N HIS A 103 15.16 -6.85 0.35
CA HIS A 103 13.77 -7.32 0.41
C HIS A 103 13.13 -7.06 1.78
N ASN A 104 13.85 -7.38 2.87
CA ASN A 104 13.33 -7.22 4.22
C ASN A 104 13.17 -5.73 4.59
N GLN A 105 14.14 -4.88 4.25
CA GLN A 105 14.00 -3.43 4.45
C GLN A 105 12.79 -2.86 3.70
N THR A 106 12.58 -3.30 2.47
CA THR A 106 11.43 -2.87 1.66
C THR A 106 10.11 -3.31 2.30
N THR A 107 10.03 -4.56 2.78
CA THR A 107 8.85 -5.06 3.49
C THR A 107 8.57 -4.26 4.76
N PHE A 108 9.57 -3.96 5.58
CA PHE A 108 9.41 -3.14 6.78
C PHE A 108 8.94 -1.72 6.46
N ILE A 109 9.52 -1.06 5.46
CA ILE A 109 9.08 0.28 5.03
C ILE A 109 7.61 0.26 4.62
N VAL A 110 7.18 -0.73 3.83
CA VAL A 110 5.78 -0.87 3.40
C VAL A 110 4.84 -1.08 4.60
N MET A 111 5.26 -1.88 5.59
CA MET A 111 4.50 -2.08 6.82
C MET A 111 4.41 -0.79 7.66
N GLU A 112 5.51 -0.07 7.83
CA GLU A 112 5.58 1.20 8.57
C GLU A 112 4.73 2.29 7.89
N LEU A 113 4.76 2.37 6.56
CA LEU A 113 3.91 3.29 5.80
C LEU A 113 2.42 2.98 5.99
N THR A 114 2.04 1.70 6.00
CA THR A 114 0.65 1.31 6.24
C THR A 114 0.24 1.63 7.68
N LEU A 115 1.07 1.29 8.66
CA LEU A 115 0.81 1.53 10.08
C LEU A 115 0.73 3.04 10.39
N SER A 116 1.61 3.86 9.79
CA SER A 116 1.59 5.30 10.00
C SER A 116 0.31 5.95 9.47
N LEU A 117 -0.23 5.50 8.33
CA LEU A 117 -1.54 5.95 7.84
C LEU A 117 -2.65 5.60 8.82
N TRP A 118 -2.65 4.38 9.38
CA TRP A 118 -3.68 3.94 10.34
C TRP A 118 -3.59 4.71 11.65
N LEU A 119 -2.37 4.92 12.16
CA LEU A 119 -2.14 5.74 13.35
C LEU A 119 -2.60 7.17 13.08
N PHE A 120 -2.30 7.74 11.91
CA PHE A 120 -2.81 9.05 11.55
C PHE A 120 -4.34 9.11 11.63
N VAL A 121 -5.05 8.09 11.12
CA VAL A 121 -6.52 8.06 11.23
C VAL A 121 -7.01 8.01 12.67
N TYR A 122 -6.37 7.19 13.50
CA TYR A 122 -6.72 7.05 14.91
C TYR A 122 -6.43 8.30 15.75
N TRP A 123 -5.29 8.97 15.54
CA TRP A 123 -4.86 10.08 16.40
C TRP A 123 -5.52 11.43 16.04
N PHE A 124 -6.04 11.58 14.82
CA PHE A 124 -6.56 12.86 14.31
C PHE A 124 -8.09 12.89 14.19
N GLU A 125 -8.81 12.17 15.05
CA GLU A 125 -10.29 12.12 15.08
C GLU A 125 -10.98 13.47 15.36
N PHE A 126 -10.24 14.49 15.81
CA PHE A 126 -10.79 15.82 16.05
C PHE A 126 -11.02 16.62 14.76
N LEU A 127 -10.47 16.17 13.61
CA LEU A 127 -10.69 16.81 12.32
C LEU A 127 -12.08 16.49 11.78
N THR A 128 -12.65 17.33 10.93
CA THR A 128 -13.87 16.93 10.21
C THR A 128 -13.52 15.88 9.14
N GLN A 129 -14.49 15.05 8.76
CA GLN A 129 -14.32 14.00 7.73
C GLN A 129 -13.61 14.51 6.46
N GLY A 130 -13.98 15.70 5.99
CA GLY A 130 -13.41 16.27 4.76
C GLY A 130 -11.91 16.56 4.90
N TRP A 131 -11.50 17.19 6.00
CA TRP A 131 -10.09 17.44 6.29
C TRP A 131 -9.32 16.14 6.48
N HIS A 132 -9.93 15.17 7.15
CA HIS A 132 -9.31 13.89 7.41
C HIS A 132 -9.01 13.12 6.11
N ILE A 133 -9.98 13.07 5.18
CA ILE A 133 -9.79 12.49 3.84
C ILE A 133 -8.70 13.24 3.07
N LEU A 134 -8.73 14.58 3.09
CA LEU A 134 -7.74 15.39 2.36
C LEU A 134 -6.31 15.11 2.84
N VAL A 135 -6.08 15.08 4.16
CA VAL A 135 -4.73 14.84 4.70
C VAL A 135 -4.27 13.41 4.38
N VAL A 136 -5.12 12.39 4.52
CA VAL A 136 -4.78 11.02 4.12
C VAL A 136 -4.43 10.95 2.64
N ALA A 137 -5.19 11.62 1.76
CA ALA A 137 -4.89 11.67 0.33
C ALA A 137 -3.55 12.36 0.04
N LEU A 138 -3.21 13.44 0.75
CA LEU A 138 -1.91 14.10 0.63
C LEU A 138 -0.76 13.22 1.11
N LEU A 139 -0.94 12.47 2.21
CA LEU A 139 0.04 11.50 2.69
C LEU A 139 0.26 10.38 1.66
N MET A 140 -0.82 9.84 1.08
CA MET A 140 -0.74 8.87 -0.01
C MET A 140 0.02 9.41 -1.22
N LEU A 141 -0.23 10.67 -1.60
CA LEU A 141 0.50 11.33 -2.69
C LEU A 141 1.99 11.48 -2.35
N GLY A 142 2.33 11.82 -1.11
CA GLY A 142 3.70 11.85 -0.62
C GLY A 142 4.40 10.50 -0.73
N ILE A 143 3.73 9.42 -0.32
CA ILE A 143 4.22 8.04 -0.45
C ILE A 143 4.45 7.68 -1.91
N TYR A 144 3.54 8.08 -2.80
CA TYR A 144 3.65 7.83 -4.24
C TYR A 144 4.85 8.56 -4.88
N LEU A 145 5.04 9.84 -4.54
CA LEU A 145 6.08 10.70 -5.14
C LEU A 145 7.47 10.46 -4.54
N GLY A 146 7.56 10.07 -3.27
CA GLY A 146 8.82 9.88 -2.54
C GLY A 146 9.86 9.04 -3.29
N PRO A 147 9.51 7.82 -3.75
CA PRO A 147 10.42 6.97 -4.52
C PRO A 147 10.90 7.62 -5.82
N ILE A 148 10.03 8.34 -6.53
CA ILE A 148 10.35 8.98 -7.82
C ILE A 148 11.33 10.14 -7.58
N LEU A 149 11.05 10.97 -6.58
CA LEU A 149 11.90 12.11 -6.22
C LEU A 149 13.28 11.63 -5.76
N PHE A 150 13.32 10.63 -4.89
CA PHE A 150 14.56 10.05 -4.39
C PHE A 150 15.44 9.50 -5.53
N TYR A 151 14.84 8.78 -6.48
CA TYR A 151 15.58 8.26 -7.64
C TYR A 151 16.18 9.39 -8.50
N LYS A 152 15.41 10.45 -8.78
CA LYS A 152 15.88 11.62 -9.55
C LYS A 152 17.01 12.36 -8.81
N LEU A 153 16.90 12.53 -7.50
CA LEU A 153 17.93 13.18 -6.68
C LEU A 153 19.22 12.35 -6.64
N LYS A 154 19.12 11.03 -6.48
CA LYS A 154 20.28 10.14 -6.49
C LYS A 154 21.04 10.20 -7.82
N GLN A 155 20.35 10.22 -8.97
CA GLN A 155 20.99 10.41 -10.27
C GLN A 155 21.68 11.77 -10.41
N LYS A 156 21.05 12.85 -9.92
CA LYS A 156 21.56 14.21 -10.08
C LYS A 156 22.78 14.54 -9.20
N TYR A 157 22.87 13.96 -8.00
CA TYR A 157 23.88 14.36 -7.00
C TYR A 157 24.95 13.31 -6.69
N PHE A 158 24.73 12.03 -6.99
CA PHE A 158 25.70 10.96 -6.71
C PHE A 158 26.40 10.39 -7.96
N PHE A 159 25.93 10.73 -9.16
CA PHE A 159 26.52 10.30 -10.43
C PHE A 159 26.90 11.47 -11.35
N ALA A 160 27.00 12.68 -10.80
CA ALA A 160 27.62 13.86 -11.42
C ALA A 160 28.92 14.15 -10.67
#